data_AF-A0A2E2K2A0-F1
#
_entry.id   AF-A0A2E2K2A0-F1
#
_cell.length_a   1.000
_cell.length_b   1.000
_cell.length_c   1.000
_cell.angle_alpha   90.00
_cell.angle_beta   90.00
_cell.angle_gamma   90.00
#
_symmetry.space_group_name_H-M   'P 1'
#
loop_
_entity.id
_entity.type
_entity.pdbx_description
1 polymer ?
#
loop_
_entity_poly.entity_id
_entity_poly.type
_entity_poly.pdbx_seq_one_letter_code
_entity_poly.pdbx_strand_id
1 'polypeptide(L)'
;MRPAAGVVSAENDASYVFLGLRRDFLVGEHWLLTGSFDAGYFEERDELNLGLELEFRSGLEVAYQFANRYRIGVALYHLSNGGFGKRNPGTESVVLSLTAPIISR
;
A
#
# COMPACT_ATOMS: atom_id res chain seq x y z
N MET A 1 5.94 -11.61 9.67
CA MET A 1 5.35 -10.39 9.08
C MET A 1 6.35 -9.26 9.27
N ARG A 2 6.36 -8.24 8.41
CA ARG A 2 7.27 -7.09 8.52
C ARG A 2 6.48 -5.81 8.78
N PRO A 3 6.93 -4.93 9.69
CA PRO A 3 6.35 -3.60 9.84
C PRO A 3 6.64 -2.76 8.59
N ALA A 4 5.73 -1.83 8.30
CA ALA A 4 5.85 -0.84 7.25
C ALA A 4 5.29 0.50 7.75
N ALA A 5 5.83 1.57 7.19
CA ALA A 5 5.31 2.93 7.35
C ALA A 5 5.56 3.67 6.03
N GLY A 6 4.74 4.66 5.72
CA GLY A 6 4.94 5.43 4.50
C GLY A 6 3.95 6.56 4.32
N VAL A 7 4.14 7.26 3.20
CA VAL A 7 3.30 8.38 2.75
C VAL A 7 2.90 8.10 1.30
N VAL A 8 1.68 8.45 0.94
CA VAL A 8 1.20 8.55 -0.43
C VAL A 8 0.72 9.98 -0.66
N SER A 9 1.03 10.53 -1.82
CA SER A 9 0.50 11.80 -2.29
C SER A 9 -0.04 11.62 -3.70
N ALA A 10 -1.14 12.30 -4.01
CA ALA A 10 -1.72 12.38 -5.34
C ALA A 10 -1.55 13.81 -5.91
N GLU A 11 -1.77 13.96 -7.22
CA GLU A 11 -1.63 15.26 -7.90
C GLU A 11 -2.66 16.30 -7.45
N ASN A 12 -3.80 15.87 -6.94
CA ASN A 12 -4.84 16.72 -6.36
C ASN A 12 -4.58 17.03 -4.87
N ASP A 13 -3.34 16.91 -4.40
CA ASP A 13 -2.90 17.12 -3.02
C ASP A 13 -3.52 16.16 -1.97
N ALA A 14 -4.30 15.15 -2.37
CA ALA A 14 -4.77 14.13 -1.44
C ALA A 14 -3.56 13.35 -0.89
N SER A 15 -3.57 13.05 0.41
CA SER A 15 -2.44 12.38 1.05
C SER A 15 -2.85 11.29 2.02
N TYR A 16 -1.97 10.31 2.22
CA TYR A 16 -2.19 9.20 3.16
C TYR A 16 -0.90 8.87 3.88
N VAL A 17 -0.89 9.01 5.21
CA VAL A 17 0.23 8.59 6.07
C VAL A 17 -0.20 7.36 6.86
N PHE A 18 0.62 6.30 6.83
CA PHE A 18 0.20 5.01 7.36
C PHE A 18 1.26 4.24 8.11
N LEU A 19 0.78 3.35 8.96
CA LEU A 19 1.51 2.22 9.53
C LEU A 19 0.87 0.92 9.05
N GLY A 20 1.66 -0.12 8.88
CA GLY A 20 1.11 -1.37 8.38
C GLY A 20 2.02 -2.57 8.48
N LEU A 21 1.53 -3.67 7.93
CA LEU A 21 2.18 -4.96 7.91
C LEU A 21 2.27 -5.48 6.48
N ARG A 22 3.38 -6.17 6.20
CA ARG A 22 3.63 -6.86 4.93
C ARG A 22 3.96 -8.33 5.21
N ARG A 23 3.49 -9.22 4.35
CA ARG A 23 3.85 -10.63 4.35
C ARG A 23 4.19 -11.08 2.94
N ASP A 24 5.44 -11.51 2.78
CA ASP A 24 5.92 -12.10 1.54
C ASP A 24 5.64 -13.60 1.52
N PHE A 25 5.22 -14.07 0.35
CA PHE A 25 5.14 -15.46 -0.03
C PHE A 25 6.00 -15.64 -1.28
N LEU A 26 7.04 -16.47 -1.16
CA LEU A 26 7.90 -16.80 -2.29
C LEU A 26 7.15 -17.74 -3.23
N VAL A 27 7.14 -17.39 -4.52
CA VAL A 27 6.53 -18.17 -5.60
C VAL A 27 7.64 -18.50 -6.60
N GLY A 28 8.15 -19.74 -6.57
CA GLY A 28 9.35 -20.11 -7.32
C GLY A 28 10.62 -19.51 -6.72
N GLU A 29 11.58 -19.11 -7.54
CA GLU A 29 12.89 -18.62 -7.07
C GLU A 29 12.98 -17.10 -6.95
N HIS A 30 12.26 -16.38 -7.83
CA HIS A 30 12.43 -14.93 -8.00
C HIS A 30 11.14 -14.14 -7.77
N TRP A 31 9.97 -14.76 -7.78
CA TRP A 31 8.71 -14.03 -7.63
C TRP A 31 8.25 -14.00 -6.19
N LEU A 32 7.75 -12.85 -5.75
CA LEU A 32 7.11 -12.68 -4.47
C LEU A 32 5.68 -12.22 -4.68
N LEU A 33 4.77 -12.90 -3.99
CA LEU A 33 3.44 -12.41 -3.72
C LEU A 33 3.45 -11.77 -2.34
N THR A 34 3.13 -10.49 -2.25
CA THR A 34 3.14 -9.75 -0.98
C THR A 34 1.73 -9.34 -0.61
N GLY A 35 1.22 -9.87 0.51
CA GLY A 35 0.00 -9.36 1.13
C GLY A 35 0.31 -8.19 2.05
N SER A 36 -0.55 -7.17 2.04
CA SER A 36 -0.37 -5.95 2.83
C SER A 36 -1.66 -5.46 3.47
N PHE A 37 -1.51 -4.88 4.66
CA PHE A 37 -2.59 -4.14 5.33
C PHE A 37 -2.00 -2.95 6.08
N ASP A 38 -2.59 -1.77 5.88
CA ASP A 38 -2.22 -0.50 6.49
C ASP A 38 -3.42 0.13 7.20
N ALA A 39 -3.15 0.88 8.26
CA ALA A 39 -4.07 1.84 8.84
C ALA A 39 -3.38 3.20 8.90
N GLY A 40 -4.12 4.27 8.63
CA GLY A 40 -3.52 5.58 8.50
C GLY A 40 -4.49 6.73 8.49
N TYR A 41 -3.91 7.93 8.45
CA TYR A 41 -4.63 9.19 8.30
C TYR A 41 -4.64 9.58 6.83
N PHE A 42 -5.84 9.74 6.28
CA PHE A 42 -6.13 10.19 4.93
C PHE A 42 -6.61 11.64 4.97
N GLU A 43 -5.92 12.50 4.24
CA GLU A 43 -6.31 13.87 4.06
C GLU A 43 -6.99 14.02 2.69
N GLU A 44 -8.30 14.20 2.72
CA GLU A 44 -9.13 14.33 1.52
C GLU A 44 -8.82 15.63 0.76
N ARG A 45 -8.98 15.59 -0.57
CA ARG A 45 -8.98 16.77 -1.45
C ARG A 45 -9.96 16.60 -2.59
N ASP A 46 -10.56 17.71 -2.98
CA ASP A 46 -11.52 17.83 -4.09
C ASP A 46 -12.57 16.72 -4.10
N GLU A 47 -12.60 15.92 -5.16
CA GLU A 47 -13.63 14.92 -5.46
C GLU A 47 -13.41 13.58 -4.71
N LEU A 48 -12.28 13.40 -4.04
CA LEU A 48 -11.95 12.16 -3.34
C LEU A 48 -12.33 12.25 -1.85
N ASN A 49 -13.61 12.05 -1.59
CA ASN A 49 -14.19 12.02 -0.24
C ASN A 49 -14.47 10.56 0.19
N LEU A 50 -13.66 10.04 1.12
CA LEU A 50 -13.79 8.68 1.66
C LEU A 50 -14.69 8.63 2.88
N GLY A 51 -14.93 9.77 3.53
CA GLY A 51 -15.94 9.96 4.57
C GLY A 51 -15.37 9.96 5.99
N LEU A 52 -14.15 9.46 6.18
CA LEU A 52 -13.38 9.59 7.42
C LEU A 52 -11.91 9.90 7.09
N GLU A 53 -11.21 10.49 8.06
CA GLU A 53 -9.76 10.64 7.98
C GLU A 53 -9.05 9.33 8.35
N LEU A 54 -9.67 8.46 9.15
CA LEU A 54 -9.12 7.14 9.46
C LEU A 54 -9.52 6.16 8.35
N GLU A 55 -8.52 5.69 7.60
CA GLU A 55 -8.71 4.80 6.47
C GLU A 55 -7.80 3.56 6.59
N PHE A 56 -8.24 2.46 5.98
CA PHE A 56 -7.51 1.19 5.94
C PHE A 56 -7.16 0.84 4.50
N ARG A 57 -5.90 0.48 4.26
CA ARG A 57 -5.44 0.07 2.93
C ARG A 57 -5.07 -1.40 2.92
N SER A 58 -5.88 -2.21 2.24
CA SER A 58 -5.53 -3.58 1.92
C SER A 58 -4.81 -3.64 0.58
N GLY A 59 -3.93 -4.61 0.38
CA GLY A 59 -3.25 -4.73 -0.91
C GLY A 59 -2.57 -6.06 -1.16
N LEU A 60 -2.29 -6.27 -2.45
CA LEU A 60 -1.61 -7.43 -2.99
C LEU A 60 -0.61 -6.96 -4.05
N GLU A 61 0.65 -7.37 -3.92
CA GLU A 61 1.71 -7.08 -4.89
C GLU A 61 2.29 -8.37 -5.45
N VAL A 62 2.54 -8.38 -6.75
CA VAL A 62 3.44 -9.35 -7.39
C VAL A 62 4.71 -8.63 -7.79
N ALA A 63 5.85 -9.12 -7.32
CA ALA A 63 7.15 -8.52 -7.60
C ALA A 63 8.19 -9.56 -8.01
N TYR A 64 9.04 -9.19 -8.96
CA TYR A 64 10.26 -9.93 -9.29
C TYR A 64 11.40 -9.43 -8.41
N GLN A 65 12.09 -10.32 -7.71
CA GLN A 65 13.26 -10.03 -6.89
C GLN A 65 14.54 -10.48 -7.60
N PHE A 66 15.45 -9.53 -7.78
CA PHE A 66 16.78 -9.74 -8.33
C PHE A 66 17.72 -10.34 -7.26
N ALA A 67 18.84 -10.92 -7.69
CA ALA A 67 19.85 -11.52 -6.80
C ALA A 67 20.39 -10.54 -5.75
N ASN A 68 20.44 -9.24 -6.06
CA ASN A 68 20.85 -8.16 -5.15
C ASN A 68 19.71 -7.68 -4.21
N ARG A 69 18.59 -8.42 -4.14
CA ARG A 69 17.38 -8.15 -3.33
C ARG A 69 16.58 -6.91 -3.72
N TYR A 70 16.91 -6.23 -4.81
CA TYR A 70 16.01 -5.24 -5.41
C TYR A 70 14.75 -5.94 -5.92
N ARG A 71 13.64 -5.21 -5.97
CA ARG A 71 12.37 -5.71 -6.50
C ARG A 71 11.71 -4.70 -7.41
N ILE A 72 11.12 -5.18 -8.50
CA ILE A 72 10.18 -4.44 -9.33
C ILE A 72 8.85 -5.19 -9.34
N GLY A 73 7.75 -4.47 -9.16
CA GLY A 73 6.44 -5.11 -9.01
C GLY A 73 5.27 -4.26 -9.46
N VAL A 74 4.11 -4.90 -9.43
CA VAL A 74 2.81 -4.28 -9.63
C VAL A 74 1.97 -4.61 -8.40
N ALA A 75 1.37 -3.60 -7.80
CA ALA A 75 0.50 -3.73 -6.65
C ALA A 75 -0.90 -3.20 -6.93
N LEU A 76 -1.88 -3.86 -6.34
CA LEU A 76 -3.26 -3.40 -6.24
C LEU A 76 -3.54 -3.06 -4.79
N TYR A 77 -4.11 -1.89 -4.55
CA TYR A 77 -4.56 -1.47 -3.23
C TYR A 77 -6.02 -1.04 -3.26
N HIS A 78 -6.74 -1.34 -2.18
CA HIS A 78 -8.06 -0.82 -1.89
C HIS A 78 -7.99 -0.05 -0.55
N LEU A 79 -8.39 1.22 -0.57
CA LEU A 79 -8.42 2.14 0.56
C LEU A 79 -9.88 2.40 0.95
N SER A 80 -10.25 2.16 2.21
CA SER A 80 -11.61 2.41 2.73
C SER A 80 -11.64 2.50 4.25
N ASN A 81 -12.68 3.13 4.82
CA ASN A 81 -12.87 3.19 6.26
C ASN A 81 -13.62 1.97 6.82
N GLY A 82 -13.79 0.89 6.04
CA GLY A 82 -14.47 -0.32 6.50
C GLY A 82 -15.93 -0.14 6.92
N GLY A 83 -16.56 1.00 6.61
CA GLY A 83 -17.93 1.32 7.01
C GLY A 83 -18.06 1.91 8.42
N PHE A 84 -16.97 2.37 9.04
CA PHE A 84 -17.04 3.10 10.31
C PHE A 84 -17.60 4.52 10.14
N GLY A 85 -17.55 5.08 8.92
CA GLY A 85 -18.14 6.37 8.57
C GLY A 85 -19.59 6.27 8.07
N LYS A 86 -20.26 7.43 7.95
CA LYS A 86 -21.57 7.51 7.29
C LYS A 86 -21.49 7.27 5.77
N ARG A 87 -20.30 7.49 5.20
CA ARG A 87 -19.98 7.32 3.79
C ARG A 87 -18.69 6.49 3.72
N ASN A 88 -18.64 5.56 2.77
CA ASN A 88 -17.45 4.77 2.49
C ASN A 88 -17.49 4.30 1.03
N PRO A 89 -17.15 5.17 0.06
CA PRO A 89 -17.12 4.77 -1.34
C PRO A 89 -15.96 3.81 -1.62
N GLY A 90 -14.88 3.91 -0.83
CA GLY A 90 -13.60 3.29 -1.12
C GLY A 90 -12.93 3.90 -2.36
N THR A 91 -11.68 3.50 -2.58
CA THR A 91 -10.96 3.78 -3.83
C THR A 91 -9.87 2.74 -4.08
N GLU A 92 -9.53 2.53 -5.34
CA GLU A 92 -8.52 1.57 -5.79
C GLU A 92 -7.33 2.28 -6.42
N SER A 93 -6.16 1.66 -6.29
CA SER A 93 -4.97 2.10 -7.02
C SER A 93 -4.20 0.91 -7.60
N VAL A 94 -3.61 1.15 -8.77
CA VAL A 94 -2.62 0.28 -9.39
C VAL A 94 -1.28 0.99 -9.29
N VAL A 95 -0.28 0.33 -8.71
CA VAL A 95 1.02 0.93 -8.41
C VAL A 95 2.13 0.12 -9.06
N LEU A 96 3.01 0.80 -9.80
CA LEU A 96 4.32 0.27 -10.14
C LEU A 96 5.26 0.49 -8.95
N SER A 97 5.88 -0.57 -8.46
CA SER A 97 6.72 -0.51 -7.27
C SER A 97 8.19 -0.80 -7.59
N LEU A 98 9.07 -0.07 -6.91
CA LEU A 98 10.50 -0.34 -6.81
C LEU A 98 10.85 -0.46 -5.33
N THR A 99 11.39 -1.61 -4.92
CA THR A 99 11.87 -1.83 -3.55
C THR A 99 13.37 -2.04 -3.54
N ALA A 100 14.08 -1.29 -2.70
CA ALA A 100 15.52 -1.41 -2.51
C ALA A 100 15.86 -1.76 -1.05
N PRO A 101 16.80 -2.68 -0.80
CA PRO A 101 17.29 -2.95 0.54
C PRO A 101 18.12 -1.74 1.03
N ILE A 102 17.75 -1.17 2.18
CA ILE A 102 18.48 -0.02 2.77
C ILE A 102 19.69 -0.50 3.60
N ILE A 103 19.60 -1.69 4.19
CA ILE A 103 20.70 -2.31 4.92
C ILE A 103 20.96 -3.70 4.33
N SER A 104 22.16 -3.91 3.79
CA SER A 104 22.64 -5.25 3.47
C SER A 104 23.39 -5.81 4.67
N ARG A 105 22.76 -6.73 5.41
CA ARG A 105 23.52 -7.82 6.02
C ARG A 105 23.61 -8.96 5.02
#